data_AF-A0A7S4ATV6-F1
#
_entry.id   AF-A0A7S4ATV6-F1
#
_cell.length_a   1.000
_cell.length_b   1.000
_cell.length_c   1.000
_cell.angle_alpha   90.00
_cell.angle_beta   90.00
_cell.angle_gamma   90.00
#
_symmetry.space_group_name_H-M   'P 1'
#
loop_
_entity.id
_entity.type
_entity.pdbx_description
1 polymer ?
#
loop_
_entity_poly.entity_id
_entity_poly.type
_entity_poly.pdbx_seq_one_letter_code
_entity_poly.pdbx_strand_id
1 'polypeptide(L)'
;MNTQGWMGAVAQNGMSLRHVPRALKNNEQVVISAVKSNGHALKFASVVLQNNERVVTVAVTRDGGALYHGSTGIKNNERVVTAAVAQDGLVLEYASIELKNNERVVTTA
;
A
#
# COMPACT_ATOMS: atom_id res chain seq x y z
N MET A 1 -14.99 -18.76 10.29
CA MET A 1 -14.14 -17.68 10.84
C MET A 1 -14.87 -16.35 10.64
N ASN A 2 -15.08 -15.58 11.71
CA ASN A 2 -15.75 -14.28 11.66
C ASN A 2 -14.74 -13.14 11.37
N THR A 3 -15.22 -11.90 11.21
CA THR A 3 -14.36 -10.74 10.89
C THR A 3 -13.25 -10.50 11.92
N GLN A 4 -13.53 -10.73 13.21
CA GLN A 4 -12.52 -10.61 14.29
C GLN A 4 -11.41 -11.65 14.14
N GLY A 5 -11.77 -12.90 13.79
CA GLY A 5 -10.80 -13.93 13.46
C GLY A 5 -9.89 -13.53 12.30
N TRP A 6 -10.47 -12.98 11.22
CA TRP A 6 -9.69 -12.48 10.08
C TRP A 6 -8.78 -11.31 10.46
N MET A 7 -9.25 -10.37 11.29
CA MET A 7 -8.42 -9.28 11.79
C MET A 7 -7.21 -9.79 12.57
N GLY A 8 -7.40 -10.78 13.45
CA GLY A 8 -6.29 -11.41 14.16
C GLY A 8 -5.29 -12.10 13.23
N ALA A 9 -5.79 -12.81 12.21
CA ALA A 9 -4.94 -13.50 11.24
C ALA A 9 -4.10 -12.53 10.39
N VAL A 10 -4.70 -11.45 9.88
CA VAL A 10 -3.97 -10.47 9.07
C VAL A 10 -3.05 -9.57 9.91
N ALA A 11 -3.36 -9.36 11.19
CA ALA A 11 -2.47 -8.64 12.10
C ALA A 11 -1.18 -9.42 12.38
N GLN A 12 -1.28 -10.74 12.57
CA GLN A 12 -0.11 -11.62 12.76
C GLN A 12 0.69 -11.82 11.48
N ASN A 13 0.01 -11.97 10.34
CA ASN A 13 0.65 -12.11 9.04
C ASN A 13 -0.19 -11.42 7.96
N GLY A 14 0.25 -10.23 7.53
CA GLY A 14 -0.45 -9.43 6.51
C GLY A 14 -0.72 -10.18 5.20
N MET A 15 0.14 -11.13 4.82
CA MET A 15 -0.03 -11.94 3.61
C MET A 15 -1.24 -12.88 3.68
N SER A 16 -1.77 -13.15 4.88
CA SER A 16 -3.02 -13.89 5.09
C SER A 16 -4.22 -13.21 4.43
N LEU A 17 -4.12 -11.91 4.09
CA LEU A 17 -5.15 -11.18 3.33
C LEU A 17 -5.50 -11.89 2.02
N ARG A 18 -4.59 -12.66 1.42
CA ARG A 18 -4.88 -13.45 0.21
C ARG A 18 -6.01 -14.45 0.39
N HIS A 19 -6.19 -14.99 1.60
CA HIS A 19 -7.18 -16.01 1.97
C HIS A 19 -8.48 -15.42 2.53
N VAL A 20 -8.46 -14.12 2.87
CA VAL A 20 -9.64 -13.42 3.38
C VAL A 20 -10.73 -13.38 2.30
N PRO A 21 -12.02 -13.58 2.66
CA PRO A 21 -13.14 -13.47 1.73
C PRO A 21 -13.14 -12.15 0.96
N ARG A 22 -13.59 -12.19 -0.32
CA ARG A 22 -13.57 -11.02 -1.21
C ARG A 22 -14.24 -9.78 -0.63
N ALA A 23 -15.34 -9.95 0.10
CA ALA A 23 -16.04 -8.85 0.76
C ALA A 23 -15.16 -8.10 1.78
N LEU A 24 -14.29 -8.81 2.50
CA LEU A 24 -13.39 -8.25 3.51
C LEU A 24 -12.09 -7.69 2.90
N LYS A 25 -11.70 -8.10 1.69
CA LYS A 25 -10.61 -7.45 0.93
C LYS A 25 -10.95 -6.02 0.49
N ASN A 26 -12.23 -5.64 0.52
CA ASN A 26 -12.69 -4.27 0.33
C ASN A 26 -12.99 -3.56 1.66
N ASN A 27 -12.78 -4.21 2.79
CA ASN A 27 -12.95 -3.58 4.10
C ASN A 27 -11.65 -2.86 4.47
N GLU A 28 -11.72 -1.53 4.55
CA GLU A 28 -10.56 -0.67 4.84
C GLU A 28 -9.83 -1.10 6.12
N GLN A 29 -10.55 -1.40 7.20
CA GLN A 29 -9.94 -1.74 8.49
C GLN A 29 -9.17 -3.06 8.43
N VAL A 30 -9.72 -4.08 7.76
CA VAL A 30 -9.04 -5.37 7.57
C VAL A 30 -7.79 -5.18 6.71
N VAL A 31 -7.88 -4.41 5.63
CA VAL A 31 -6.73 -4.15 4.75
C VAL A 31 -5.67 -3.32 5.45
N ILE A 32 -6.04 -2.26 6.18
CA ILE A 32 -5.10 -1.47 6.99
C ILE A 32 -4.36 -2.35 7.98
N SER A 33 -5.06 -3.25 8.68
CA SER A 33 -4.42 -4.21 9.61
C SER A 33 -3.40 -5.08 8.88
N ALA A 34 -3.76 -5.59 7.70
CA ALA A 34 -2.86 -6.41 6.89
C ALA A 34 -1.62 -5.64 6.41
N VAL A 35 -1.78 -4.43 5.86
CA VAL A 35 -0.66 -3.64 5.32
C VAL A 35 0.25 -3.07 6.40
N LYS A 36 -0.28 -2.84 7.62
CA LYS A 36 0.54 -2.53 8.80
C LYS A 36 1.46 -3.68 9.20
N SER A 37 0.99 -4.92 9.04
CA SER A 37 1.78 -6.13 9.29
C SER A 37 2.79 -6.39 8.15
N ASN A 38 2.38 -6.20 6.90
CA ASN A 38 3.25 -6.34 5.72
C ASN A 38 2.75 -5.43 4.58
N GLY A 39 3.54 -4.42 4.17
CA GLY A 39 3.14 -3.45 3.15
C GLY A 39 2.73 -4.09 1.82
N HIS A 40 3.39 -5.18 1.40
CA HIS A 40 3.05 -5.91 0.17
C HIS A 40 1.70 -6.66 0.23
N ALA A 41 1.05 -6.74 1.39
CA ALA A 41 -0.31 -7.25 1.49
C ALA A 41 -1.30 -6.44 0.63
N LEU A 42 -0.98 -5.18 0.30
CA LEU A 42 -1.77 -4.30 -0.55
C LEU A 42 -2.19 -4.96 -1.88
N LYS A 43 -1.36 -5.85 -2.43
CA LYS A 43 -1.66 -6.59 -3.67
C LYS A 43 -2.91 -7.45 -3.61
N PHE A 44 -3.37 -7.80 -2.40
CA PHE A 44 -4.58 -8.60 -2.19
C PHE A 44 -5.81 -7.77 -1.82
N ALA A 45 -5.64 -6.46 -1.60
CA ALA A 45 -6.76 -5.54 -1.40
C ALA A 45 -7.59 -5.44 -2.69
N SER A 46 -8.82 -4.92 -2.56
CA SER A 46 -9.61 -4.57 -3.74
C SER A 46 -8.92 -3.47 -4.55
N VAL A 47 -9.23 -3.40 -5.85
CA VAL A 47 -8.75 -2.32 -6.73
C VAL A 47 -9.12 -0.93 -6.19
N VAL A 48 -10.29 -0.82 -5.54
CA VAL A 48 -10.74 0.42 -4.89
C VAL A 48 -9.77 0.82 -3.78
N LEU A 49 -9.34 -0.12 -2.93
CA LEU A 49 -8.42 0.17 -1.83
C LEU A 49 -6.95 0.28 -2.27
N GLN A 50 -6.57 -0.33 -3.40
CA GLN A 50 -5.27 -0.07 -4.07
C GLN A 50 -5.17 1.35 -4.65
N ASN A 51 -6.31 2.02 -4.85
CA ASN A 51 -6.39 3.43 -5.23
C ASN A 51 -6.70 4.36 -4.04
N ASN A 52 -6.83 3.82 -2.82
CA ASN A 52 -7.16 4.62 -1.65
C ASN A 52 -5.88 5.20 -1.04
N GLU A 53 -5.75 6.54 -1.09
CA GLU A 53 -4.57 7.26 -0.60
C GLU A 53 -4.19 6.86 0.83
N ARG A 54 -5.14 6.78 1.76
CA ARG A 54 -4.89 6.45 3.16
C ARG A 54 -4.36 5.02 3.31
N VAL A 55 -4.98 4.05 2.65
CA VAL A 55 -4.54 2.64 2.72
C VAL A 55 -3.14 2.48 2.13
N VAL A 56 -2.90 3.07 0.94
CA VAL A 56 -1.59 2.93 0.30
C VAL A 56 -0.51 3.69 1.06
N THR A 57 -0.81 4.87 1.62
CA THR A 57 0.14 5.59 2.48
C THR A 57 0.59 4.71 3.65
N VAL A 58 -0.34 4.05 4.34
CA VAL A 58 0.01 3.12 5.43
C VAL A 58 0.89 1.97 4.93
N ALA A 59 0.60 1.44 3.73
CA ALA A 59 1.39 0.36 3.14
C ALA A 59 2.82 0.82 2.79
N VAL A 60 2.98 1.98 2.15
CA VAL A 60 4.30 2.49 1.73
C VAL A 60 5.14 2.98 2.91
N THR A 61 4.51 3.52 3.95
CA THR A 61 5.20 3.85 5.21
C THR A 61 5.70 2.58 5.92
N ARG A 62 5.03 1.43 5.76
CA ARG A 62 5.51 0.15 6.28
C ARG A 62 6.63 -0.42 5.41
N ASP A 63 6.49 -0.32 4.09
CA ASP A 63 7.45 -0.81 3.10
C ASP A 63 7.26 -0.01 1.79
N GLY A 64 8.26 0.81 1.41
CA GLY A 64 8.16 1.68 0.24
C GLY A 64 7.84 0.92 -1.05
N GLY A 65 8.29 -0.33 -1.17
CA GLY A 65 8.02 -1.21 -2.30
C GLY A 65 6.54 -1.55 -2.48
N ALA A 66 5.70 -1.33 -1.46
CA ALA A 66 4.26 -1.47 -1.58
C ALA A 66 3.65 -0.56 -2.65
N LEU A 67 4.33 0.54 -3.02
CA LEU A 67 3.92 1.45 -4.11
C LEU A 67 3.71 0.70 -5.43
N TYR A 68 4.47 -0.37 -5.67
CA TYR A 68 4.32 -1.23 -6.85
C TYR A 68 2.88 -1.74 -7.03
N HIS A 69 2.17 -2.00 -5.93
CA HIS A 69 0.80 -2.51 -5.92
C HIS A 69 -0.28 -1.43 -5.91
N GLY A 70 0.09 -0.15 -5.80
CA GLY A 70 -0.83 0.96 -5.96
C GLY A 70 -1.36 1.06 -7.39
N SER A 71 -2.53 1.67 -7.53
CA SER A 71 -3.09 2.02 -8.85
C SER A 71 -2.16 3.00 -9.61
N THR A 72 -2.40 3.16 -10.90
CA THR A 72 -1.74 4.22 -11.70
C THR A 72 -1.99 5.61 -11.12
N GLY A 73 -3.19 5.90 -10.62
CA GLY A 73 -3.51 7.16 -9.95
C GLY A 73 -2.68 7.40 -8.69
N ILE A 74 -2.45 6.36 -7.89
CA ILE A 74 -1.60 6.45 -6.69
C ILE A 74 -0.12 6.62 -7.05
N LYS A 75 0.35 5.97 -8.11
CA LYS A 75 1.71 6.14 -8.63
C LYS A 75 1.98 7.55 -9.18
N ASN A 76 0.93 8.33 -9.44
CA ASN A 76 1.00 9.74 -9.78
C ASN A 76 0.61 10.67 -8.61
N ASN A 77 0.34 10.12 -7.41
CA ASN A 77 0.05 10.93 -6.23
C ASN A 77 1.36 11.33 -5.55
N GLU A 78 1.73 12.60 -5.68
CA GLU A 78 2.97 13.15 -5.12
C GLU A 78 3.14 12.81 -3.64
N ARG A 79 2.09 12.92 -2.82
CA ARG A 79 2.19 12.66 -1.37
C ARG A 79 2.54 11.20 -1.07
N VAL A 80 1.86 10.27 -1.74
CA VAL A 80 2.09 8.83 -1.53
C VAL A 80 3.47 8.42 -2.06
N VAL A 81 3.84 8.90 -3.25
CA VAL A 81 5.15 8.61 -3.84
C VAL A 81 6.28 9.18 -2.99
N THR A 82 6.15 10.42 -2.51
CA THR A 82 7.13 11.05 -1.60
C THR A 82 7.29 10.20 -0.34
N ALA A 83 6.19 9.74 0.26
CA ALA A 83 6.24 8.87 1.43
C ALA A 83 6.91 7.51 1.15
N ALA A 84 6.73 6.95 -0.04
CA ALA A 84 7.38 5.71 -0.46
C ALA A 84 8.89 5.91 -0.70
N VAL A 85 9.27 6.98 -1.41
CA VAL A 85 10.67 7.32 -1.73
C VAL A 85 11.47 7.64 -0.46
N ALA A 86 10.85 8.31 0.52
CA ALA A 86 11.46 8.54 1.83
C ALA A 86 11.79 7.23 2.59
N GLN A 87 11.11 6.13 2.27
CA GLN A 87 11.36 4.81 2.86
C GLN A 87 12.44 4.04 2.08
N ASP A 88 12.42 4.12 0.75
CA ASP A 88 13.43 3.54 -0.13
C ASP A 88 13.45 4.32 -1.45
N GLY A 89 14.54 5.05 -1.71
CA GLY A 89 14.67 5.89 -2.90
C GLY A 89 14.53 5.13 -4.23
N LEU A 90 14.82 3.82 -4.25
CA LEU A 90 14.72 2.99 -5.45
C LEU A 90 13.27 2.83 -5.92
N VAL A 91 12.29 2.96 -5.02
CA VAL A 91 10.86 2.78 -5.36
C VAL A 91 10.32 3.90 -6.26
N LEU A 92 11.09 4.97 -6.46
CA LEU A 92 10.84 5.98 -7.48
C LEU A 92 10.67 5.34 -8.87
N GLU A 93 11.26 4.17 -9.12
CA GLU A 93 11.05 3.41 -10.37
C GLU A 93 9.57 3.09 -10.65
N TYR A 94 8.73 3.01 -9.60
CA TYR A 94 7.30 2.73 -9.72
C TYR A 94 6.42 3.97 -9.90
N ALA A 95 6.97 5.16 -9.67
CA ALA A 95 6.23 6.41 -9.83
C ALA A 95 5.91 6.70 -11.31
N SER A 96 4.99 7.62 -11.54
CA SER A 96 4.74 8.18 -12.87
C SER A 96 5.97 8.88 -13.44
N ILE A 97 6.03 9.04 -14.75
CA ILE A 97 7.16 9.72 -15.43
C ILE A 97 7.27 11.17 -14.93
N GLU A 98 6.12 11.80 -14.68
CA GLU A 98 6.02 13.15 -14.14
C GLU A 98 6.70 13.25 -12.77
N LEU A 99 6.45 12.30 -11.87
CA LEU A 99 7.05 12.32 -10.53
C LEU A 99 8.50 11.84 -10.50
N LYS A 100 8.93 11.00 -11.45
CA LYS A 100 10.35 10.66 -11.66
C LYS A 100 11.21 11.87 -12.04
N ASN A 101 10.61 12.90 -12.62
CA ASN A 101 11.29 14.15 -12.99
C ASN A 101 10.97 15.30 -12.03
N ASN A 102 10.20 15.04 -10.97
CA ASN A 102 9.85 16.06 -9.98
C ASN A 102 11.00 16.22 -8.98
N GLU A 103 11.68 17.36 -9.04
CA GLU A 103 12.85 17.69 -8.21
C GLU A 103 12.61 17.44 -6.71
N ARG A 104 11.43 17.80 -6.21
CA ARG A 104 11.08 17.62 -4.80
C ARG A 104 10.98 16.13 -4.44
N VAL A 105 10.42 15.31 -5.32
CA VAL A 105 10.26 13.88 -5.08
C VAL A 105 11.62 13.17 -5.15
N VAL A 106 12.43 13.46 -6.17
CA VAL A 106 13.72 12.77 -6.37
C VAL A 106 14.77 13.10 -5.31
N THR A 107 14.63 14.23 -4.61
CA THR A 107 15.54 14.66 -3.53
C THR A 107 15.08 14.25 -2.13
N THR A 108 13.97 13.52 -2.02
CA THR A 108 13.39 13.11 -0.72
C THR A 108 14.15 11.95 -0.05
N ALA A 109 14.92 11.15 -0.82
CA ALA A 109 15.62 9.95 -0.34
C ALA A 109 16.95 10.23 0.39
#